data_AF-A0A945TYU6-F1
#
_entry.id   AF-A0A945TYU6-F1
#
_cell.length_a   1.000
_cell.length_b   1.000
_cell.length_c   1.000
_cell.angle_alpha   90.00
_cell.angle_beta   90.00
_cell.angle_gamma   90.00
#
_symmetry.space_group_name_H-M   'P 1'
#
loop_
_entity.id
_entity.type
_entity.pdbx_description
1 polymer ?
#
loop_
_entity_poly.entity_id
_entity_poly.type
_entity_poly.pdbx_seq_one_letter_code
_entity_poly.pdbx_strand_id
1 'polypeptide(L)'
;MLLAELQVFHSRPIAPTRRLALGFSTLPCDPAPGFGGILLGAVVARFSPEVNPDLWPDLVSLTHEVEAGRRVAQPRLRHRLQEDRIGLTRSSHRLFRNDEGMLRATFNAEKGAPAQHVLGAIYAAQKLPANLRGPVLSAVRRGLAWSGDIGPGLLAHLSGRSARSLHADAVADPIGWARDVLGISSLVERPEKARIQRQFREALIDAHPDRGGNDGDAAQRIAELSEARQILLSV
;
A
#
# COMPACT_ATOMS: atom_id res chain seq x y z
N MET A 1 10.15 2.49 12.84
CA MET A 1 9.13 3.56 13.05
C MET A 1 7.76 3.14 12.50
N LEU A 2 6.65 3.39 13.22
CA LEU A 2 5.29 3.11 12.74
C LEU A 2 4.86 4.13 11.67
N LEU A 3 4.31 3.67 10.55
CA LEU A 3 3.89 4.50 9.41
C LEU A 3 2.38 4.49 9.18
N ALA A 4 1.73 3.34 9.40
CA ALA A 4 0.28 3.20 9.29
C ALA A 4 -0.23 2.09 10.21
N GLU A 5 -1.47 2.22 10.69
CA GLU A 5 -2.15 1.22 11.51
C GLU A 5 -3.63 1.12 11.15
N LEU A 6 -4.14 -0.11 11.07
CA LEU A 6 -5.55 -0.44 10.93
C LEU A 6 -5.96 -1.36 12.08
N GLN A 7 -6.93 -0.94 12.89
CA GLN A 7 -7.57 -1.81 13.87
C GLN A 7 -8.93 -2.28 13.38
N VAL A 8 -9.17 -3.58 13.55
CA VAL A 8 -10.43 -4.24 13.21
C VAL A 8 -10.94 -4.98 14.42
N PHE A 9 -12.19 -4.71 14.79
CA PHE A 9 -12.90 -5.43 15.84
C PHE A 9 -13.85 -6.42 15.19
N HIS A 10 -13.84 -7.65 15.65
CA HIS A 10 -14.62 -8.71 15.03
C HIS A 10 -15.14 -9.72 16.05
N SER A 11 -16.25 -10.37 15.72
CA SER A 11 -16.67 -11.56 16.45
C SER A 11 -15.64 -12.68 16.26
N ARG A 12 -15.52 -13.57 17.26
CA ARG A 12 -14.80 -14.84 17.09
C ARG A 12 -15.50 -15.71 16.03
N PRO A 13 -14.79 -16.59 15.32
CA PRO A 13 -15.36 -17.32 14.18
C PRO A 13 -16.45 -18.31 14.62
N ILE A 14 -16.33 -18.83 15.84
CA ILE A 14 -17.29 -19.75 16.48
C ILE A 14 -18.55 -19.04 17.01
N ALA A 15 -18.56 -17.70 17.08
CA ALA A 15 -19.72 -16.98 17.58
C ALA A 15 -20.81 -16.97 16.51
N PRO A 16 -22.10 -17.17 16.89
CA PRO A 16 -23.20 -17.18 15.92
C PRO A 16 -23.36 -15.82 15.22
N THR A 17 -22.99 -14.73 15.90
CA THR A 17 -23.03 -13.38 15.35
C THR A 17 -21.75 -13.06 14.57
N ARG A 18 -21.87 -12.70 13.28
CA ARG A 18 -20.74 -12.26 12.43
C ARG A 18 -20.63 -10.73 12.38
N ARG A 19 -20.13 -10.13 13.46
CA ARG A 19 -20.01 -8.67 13.61
C ARG A 19 -18.61 -8.20 13.22
N LEU A 20 -18.53 -6.99 12.67
CA LEU A 20 -17.32 -6.30 12.28
C LEU A 20 -17.46 -4.82 12.67
N ALA A 21 -16.44 -4.24 13.27
CA ALA A 21 -16.36 -2.81 13.55
C ALA A 21 -14.94 -2.30 13.27
N LEU A 22 -14.84 -1.05 12.82
CA LEU A 22 -13.54 -0.40 12.64
C LEU A 22 -13.08 0.23 13.95
N GLY A 23 -11.81 0.03 14.29
CA GLY A 23 -11.15 0.58 15.45
C GLY A 23 -10.51 1.95 15.20
N PHE A 24 -9.47 2.24 15.97
CA PHE A 24 -8.54 3.33 15.65
C PHE A 24 -7.80 3.02 14.35
N SER A 25 -7.51 4.02 13.53
CA SER A 25 -6.74 3.83 12.30
C SER A 25 -5.98 5.11 11.96
N THR A 26 -4.70 4.96 11.65
CA THR A 26 -3.83 6.02 11.12
C THR A 26 -3.41 5.57 9.73
N LEU A 27 -4.01 6.17 8.70
CA LEU A 27 -3.87 5.75 7.30
C LEU A 27 -3.46 6.96 6.44
N PRO A 28 -2.20 7.43 6.52
CA PRO A 28 -1.73 8.50 5.66
C PRO A 28 -1.68 8.01 4.20
N CYS A 29 -2.48 8.64 3.35
CA CYS A 29 -2.73 8.22 1.97
C CYS A 29 -2.32 9.27 0.93
N ASP A 30 -1.63 10.34 1.34
CA ASP A 30 -1.11 11.38 0.46
C ASP A 30 0.43 11.41 0.59
N PRO A 31 1.20 11.34 -0.51
CA PRO A 31 0.76 11.10 -1.88
C PRO A 31 0.16 9.71 -2.08
N ALA A 32 -0.87 9.62 -2.91
CA ALA A 32 -1.64 8.39 -3.09
C ALA A 32 -0.82 7.27 -3.78
N PRO A 33 -0.94 5.99 -3.34
CA PRO A 33 -1.87 5.46 -2.33
C PRO A 33 -1.41 5.65 -0.87
N GLY A 34 -0.19 6.17 -0.66
CA GLY A 34 0.45 6.38 0.64
C GLY A 34 0.63 5.10 1.47
N PHE A 35 1.17 5.25 2.67
CA PHE A 35 1.36 4.12 3.59
C PHE A 35 0.04 3.46 3.99
N GLY A 36 -1.03 4.25 4.12
CA GLY A 36 -2.37 3.74 4.40
C GLY A 36 -2.87 2.81 3.32
N GLY A 37 -2.81 3.21 2.04
CA GLY A 37 -3.27 2.38 0.93
C GLY A 37 -2.40 1.13 0.74
N ILE A 38 -1.09 1.24 0.94
CA ILE A 38 -0.17 0.09 0.95
C ILE A 38 -0.58 -0.90 2.06
N LEU A 39 -0.83 -0.42 3.29
CA LEU A 39 -1.25 -1.28 4.39
C LEU A 39 -2.59 -1.97 4.10
N LEU A 40 -3.59 -1.23 3.60
CA LEU A 40 -4.90 -1.81 3.27
C LEU A 40 -4.78 -2.90 2.20
N GLY A 41 -4.00 -2.65 1.15
CA GLY A 41 -3.72 -3.66 0.11
C GLY A 41 -2.98 -4.88 0.67
N ALA A 42 -2.03 -4.67 1.59
CA ALA A 42 -1.25 -5.75 2.17
C ALA A 42 -2.12 -6.64 3.09
N VAL A 43 -3.05 -6.05 3.83
CA VAL A 43 -4.06 -6.80 4.61
C VAL A 43 -4.91 -7.65 3.68
N VAL A 44 -5.40 -7.08 2.57
CA VAL A 44 -6.20 -7.85 1.62
C VAL A 44 -5.38 -9.00 1.01
N ALA A 45 -4.17 -8.75 0.52
CA ALA A 45 -3.29 -9.78 -0.02
C ALA A 45 -2.98 -10.91 0.98
N ARG A 46 -2.82 -10.57 2.26
CA ARG A 46 -2.55 -11.57 3.30
C ARG A 46 -3.73 -12.51 3.53
N PHE A 47 -4.95 -12.00 3.53
CA PHE A 47 -6.12 -12.76 3.98
C PHE A 47 -7.05 -13.24 2.85
N SER A 48 -7.00 -12.65 1.66
CA SER A 48 -7.84 -13.07 0.52
C SER A 48 -7.63 -14.53 0.08
N PRO A 49 -6.43 -15.14 0.15
CA PRO A 49 -6.26 -16.54 -0.23
C PRO A 49 -7.02 -17.52 0.67
N GLU A 50 -7.35 -17.10 1.90
CA GLU A 50 -8.10 -17.91 2.87
C GLU A 50 -9.63 -17.62 2.82
N VAL A 51 -10.07 -16.71 1.95
CA VAL A 51 -11.50 -16.45 1.70
C VAL A 51 -11.99 -17.37 0.59
N ASN A 52 -13.22 -17.89 0.72
CA ASN A 52 -13.85 -18.70 -0.34
C ASN A 52 -13.76 -17.95 -1.70
N PRO A 53 -13.12 -18.54 -2.73
CA PRO A 53 -13.00 -17.96 -4.07
C PRO A 53 -14.34 -17.51 -4.68
N ASP A 54 -15.45 -18.17 -4.37
CA ASP A 54 -16.78 -17.80 -4.87
C ASP A 54 -17.21 -16.37 -4.43
N LEU A 55 -16.60 -15.85 -3.35
CA LEU A 55 -16.88 -14.52 -2.81
C LEU A 55 -15.97 -13.43 -3.40
N TRP A 56 -14.99 -13.78 -4.25
CA TRP A 56 -14.06 -12.81 -4.82
C TRP A 56 -14.75 -11.78 -5.73
N PRO A 57 -15.69 -12.16 -6.62
CA PRO A 57 -16.44 -11.17 -7.41
C PRO A 57 -17.19 -10.15 -6.56
N ASP A 58 -17.74 -10.58 -5.41
CA ASP A 58 -18.41 -9.70 -4.45
C ASP A 58 -17.42 -8.74 -3.78
N LEU A 59 -16.21 -9.20 -3.44
CA LEU A 59 -15.16 -8.36 -2.89
C LEU A 59 -14.69 -7.29 -3.89
N VAL A 60 -14.47 -7.68 -5.15
CA VAL A 60 -14.13 -6.74 -6.23
C VAL A 60 -15.23 -5.69 -6.38
N SER A 61 -16.48 -6.13 -6.49
CA SER A 61 -17.65 -5.25 -6.63
C SER A 61 -17.77 -4.28 -5.44
N LEU A 62 -17.54 -4.78 -4.22
CA LEU A 62 -17.53 -3.96 -3.01
C LEU A 62 -16.45 -2.85 -3.07
N THR A 63 -15.26 -3.14 -3.60
CA THR A 63 -14.24 -2.09 -3.76
C THR A 63 -14.72 -0.95 -4.65
N HIS A 64 -15.42 -1.26 -5.74
CA HIS A 64 -15.98 -0.25 -6.64
C HIS A 64 -17.17 0.50 -6.04
N GLU A 65 -17.99 -0.16 -5.21
CA GLU A 65 -19.06 0.51 -4.46
C GLU A 65 -18.49 1.54 -3.47
N VAL A 66 -17.44 1.16 -2.71
CA VAL A 66 -16.76 2.04 -1.76
C VAL A 66 -16.06 3.19 -2.47
N GLU A 67 -15.42 2.91 -3.61
CA GLU A 67 -14.75 3.90 -4.45
C GLU A 67 -15.73 4.99 -4.92
N ALA A 68 -16.90 4.56 -5.41
CA ALA A 68 -17.95 5.46 -5.86
C ALA A 68 -18.69 6.17 -4.71
N GLY A 69 -18.34 5.91 -3.44
CA GLY A 69 -19.02 6.48 -2.28
C GLY A 69 -20.48 6.05 -2.14
N ARG A 70 -20.85 4.90 -2.73
CA ARG A 70 -22.21 4.37 -2.62
C ARG A 70 -22.46 3.85 -1.20
N ARG A 71 -23.73 3.93 -0.76
CA ARG A 71 -24.16 3.24 0.46
C ARG A 71 -24.03 1.73 0.25
N VAL A 72 -23.18 1.09 1.04
CA VAL A 72 -23.00 -0.36 0.99
C VAL A 72 -24.10 -1.05 1.79
N ALA A 73 -24.92 -1.87 1.13
CA ALA A 73 -25.90 -2.73 1.80
C ALA A 73 -25.21 -3.72 2.74
N GLN A 74 -25.81 -3.95 3.92
CA GLN A 74 -25.30 -4.86 4.94
C GLN A 74 -26.29 -6.01 5.16
N PRO A 75 -25.83 -7.23 5.47
CA PRO A 75 -24.42 -7.65 5.63
C PRO A 75 -23.68 -7.89 4.30
N ARG A 76 -22.35 -7.89 4.32
CA ARG A 76 -21.50 -8.34 3.18
C ARG A 76 -20.70 -9.58 3.56
N LEU A 77 -20.66 -10.57 2.68
CA LEU A 77 -20.05 -11.88 2.94
C LEU A 77 -20.52 -12.48 4.28
N ARG A 78 -21.80 -12.30 4.62
CA ARG A 78 -22.43 -12.70 5.91
C ARG A 78 -21.92 -11.93 7.15
N HIS A 79 -21.04 -10.95 7.00
CA HIS A 79 -20.54 -10.11 8.09
C HIS A 79 -21.20 -8.73 8.07
N ARG A 80 -21.62 -8.25 9.24
CA ARG A 80 -22.29 -6.96 9.41
C ARG A 80 -21.31 -5.94 9.99
N LEU A 81 -21.10 -4.85 9.25
CA LEU A 81 -20.42 -3.66 9.77
C LEU A 81 -21.30 -2.93 10.79
N GLN A 82 -20.70 -2.46 11.88
CA GLN A 82 -21.35 -1.71 12.95
C GLN A 82 -20.34 -0.79 13.67
N GLU A 83 -20.83 0.07 14.56
CA GLU A 83 -20.01 0.96 15.38
C GLU A 83 -19.63 0.36 16.74
N ASP A 84 -20.56 -0.34 17.39
CA ASP A 84 -20.33 -0.97 18.69
C ASP A 84 -19.23 -2.04 18.63
N ARG A 85 -18.38 -2.04 19.66
CA ARG A 85 -17.22 -2.92 19.81
C ARG A 85 -17.32 -3.84 21.04
N ILE A 86 -18.36 -3.70 21.85
CA ILE A 86 -18.53 -4.49 23.09
C ILE A 86 -18.60 -5.98 22.73
N GLY A 87 -17.75 -6.77 23.40
CA GLY A 87 -17.64 -8.21 23.20
C GLY A 87 -16.94 -8.64 21.91
N LEU A 88 -16.35 -7.71 21.15
CA LEU A 88 -15.55 -8.03 19.96
C LEU A 88 -14.07 -8.20 20.31
N THR A 89 -13.40 -9.09 19.58
CA THR A 89 -11.95 -9.24 19.62
C THR A 89 -11.28 -8.22 18.73
N ARG A 90 -10.17 -7.64 19.19
CA ARG A 90 -9.38 -6.65 18.44
C ARG A 90 -8.23 -7.33 17.70
N SER A 91 -8.15 -7.08 16.41
CA SER A 91 -7.00 -7.34 15.55
C SER A 91 -6.38 -6.02 15.08
N SER A 92 -5.06 -6.02 14.82
CA SER A 92 -4.32 -4.83 14.41
C SER A 92 -3.31 -5.16 13.33
N HIS A 93 -3.32 -4.36 12.27
CA HIS A 93 -2.39 -4.49 11.14
C HIS A 93 -1.57 -3.21 11.04
N ARG A 94 -0.27 -3.33 10.81
CA ARG A 94 0.65 -2.19 10.89
C ARG A 94 1.69 -2.23 9.79
N LEU A 95 2.05 -1.05 9.29
CA LEU A 95 3.18 -0.83 8.38
C LEU A 95 4.26 -0.06 9.13
N PHE A 96 5.50 -0.52 9.02
CA PHE A 96 6.66 0.07 9.65
C PHE A 96 7.75 0.40 8.63
N ARG A 97 8.59 1.37 9.00
CA ARG A 97 9.94 1.57 8.46
C ARG A 97 10.93 0.82 9.36
N ASN A 98 11.77 -0.06 8.80
CA ASN A 98 12.91 -0.66 9.52
C ASN A 98 14.10 0.32 9.59
N ASP A 99 15.21 -0.10 10.20
CA ASP A 99 16.38 0.77 10.39
C ASP A 99 17.11 1.11 9.07
N GLU A 100 16.94 0.28 8.04
CA GLU A 100 17.44 0.50 6.68
C GLU A 100 16.51 1.40 5.83
N GLY A 101 15.42 1.90 6.41
CA GLY A 101 14.45 2.73 5.70
C GLY A 101 13.42 1.96 4.86
N MET A 102 13.43 0.63 4.91
CA MET A 102 12.58 -0.26 4.13
C MET A 102 11.22 -0.50 4.81
N LEU A 103 10.20 -0.72 3.98
CA LEU A 103 8.85 -1.01 4.44
C LEU A 103 8.68 -2.46 4.91
N ARG A 104 7.97 -2.65 6.03
CA ARG A 104 7.57 -3.96 6.55
C ARG A 104 6.14 -3.93 7.08
N ALA A 105 5.32 -4.88 6.63
CA ALA A 105 3.98 -5.07 7.16
C ALA A 105 3.96 -6.15 8.26
N THR A 106 3.07 -5.98 9.23
CA THR A 106 2.80 -6.96 10.28
C THR A 106 1.30 -7.09 10.47
N PHE A 107 0.84 -8.31 10.71
CA PHE A 107 -0.58 -8.63 10.81
C PHE A 107 -0.84 -9.36 12.12
N ASN A 108 -1.53 -8.70 13.05
CA ASN A 108 -2.06 -9.35 14.23
C ASN A 108 -3.55 -9.62 13.98
N ALA A 109 -3.86 -10.88 13.68
CA ALA A 109 -5.18 -11.35 13.25
C ALA A 109 -5.80 -12.34 14.24
N GLU A 110 -5.44 -12.26 15.52
CA GLU A 110 -5.88 -13.24 16.52
C GLU A 110 -7.40 -13.48 16.47
N LYS A 111 -7.76 -14.71 16.09
CA LYS A 111 -9.14 -15.24 16.15
C LYS A 111 -10.13 -14.50 15.23
N GLY A 112 -9.68 -13.81 14.18
CA GLY A 112 -10.54 -13.24 13.15
C GLY A 112 -10.74 -14.20 11.98
N ALA A 113 -11.93 -14.20 11.37
CA ALA A 113 -12.12 -14.85 10.09
C ALA A 113 -11.43 -14.03 8.99
N PRO A 114 -10.76 -14.65 8.00
CA PRO A 114 -10.06 -13.92 6.93
C PRO A 114 -10.92 -12.85 6.24
N ALA A 115 -12.19 -13.17 5.96
CA ALA A 115 -13.15 -12.25 5.37
C ALA A 115 -13.37 -10.98 6.22
N GLN A 116 -13.28 -11.04 7.55
CA GLN A 116 -13.42 -9.88 8.43
C GLN A 116 -12.25 -8.91 8.28
N HIS A 117 -11.03 -9.41 8.09
CA HIS A 117 -9.86 -8.56 7.85
C HIS A 117 -9.91 -7.89 6.48
N VAL A 118 -10.28 -8.65 5.44
CA VAL A 118 -10.48 -8.10 4.09
C VAL A 118 -11.56 -7.02 4.08
N LEU A 119 -12.73 -7.31 4.66
CA LEU A 119 -13.81 -6.33 4.79
C LEU A 119 -13.40 -5.11 5.61
N GLY A 120 -12.68 -5.32 6.73
CA GLY A 120 -12.15 -4.24 7.55
C GLY A 120 -11.24 -3.29 6.75
N ALA A 121 -10.36 -3.84 5.90
CA ALA A 121 -9.50 -3.04 5.03
C ALA A 121 -10.30 -2.26 3.98
N ILE A 122 -11.27 -2.89 3.32
CA ILE A 122 -12.10 -2.21 2.31
C ILE A 122 -12.97 -1.12 2.94
N TYR A 123 -13.58 -1.37 4.10
CA TYR A 123 -14.41 -0.39 4.79
C TYR A 123 -13.60 0.77 5.38
N ALA A 124 -12.34 0.57 5.75
CA ALA A 124 -11.48 1.66 6.20
C ALA A 124 -11.31 2.75 5.13
N ALA A 125 -11.31 2.38 3.84
CA ALA A 125 -11.24 3.33 2.74
C ALA A 125 -12.48 4.23 2.61
N GLN A 126 -13.65 3.86 3.16
CA GLN A 126 -14.85 4.73 3.14
C GLN A 126 -14.61 6.05 3.89
N LYS A 127 -13.76 6.04 4.93
CA LYS A 127 -13.46 7.22 5.74
C LYS A 127 -12.47 8.18 5.06
N LEU A 128 -11.86 7.77 3.94
CA LEU A 128 -10.90 8.61 3.23
C LEU A 128 -11.60 9.69 2.40
N PRO A 129 -10.92 10.82 2.13
CA PRO A 129 -11.33 11.80 1.14
C PRO A 129 -11.56 11.17 -0.23
N ALA A 130 -12.57 11.65 -0.97
CA ALA A 130 -13.00 11.05 -2.24
C ALA A 130 -11.87 10.95 -3.29
N ASN A 131 -11.00 11.97 -3.36
CA ASN A 131 -9.86 12.00 -4.27
C ASN A 131 -8.80 10.93 -3.98
N LEU A 132 -8.71 10.43 -2.73
CA LEU A 132 -7.75 9.39 -2.34
C LEU A 132 -8.32 7.98 -2.47
N ARG A 133 -9.66 7.82 -2.47
CA ARG A 133 -10.31 6.50 -2.48
C ARG A 133 -9.93 5.67 -3.70
N GLY A 134 -9.95 6.25 -4.90
CA GLY A 134 -9.66 5.53 -6.15
C GLY A 134 -8.26 4.91 -6.16
N PRO A 135 -7.19 5.70 -5.99
CA PRO A 135 -5.83 5.16 -5.90
C PRO A 135 -5.63 4.14 -4.78
N VAL A 136 -6.22 4.38 -3.59
CA VAL A 136 -6.15 3.45 -2.46
C VAL A 136 -6.86 2.13 -2.78
N LEU A 137 -8.06 2.17 -3.33
CA LEU A 137 -8.83 0.97 -3.68
C LEU A 137 -8.23 0.25 -4.89
N SER A 138 -7.53 0.97 -5.78
CA SER A 138 -6.68 0.36 -6.80
C SER A 138 -5.55 -0.47 -6.17
N ALA A 139 -4.88 0.03 -5.12
CA ALA A 139 -3.92 -0.76 -4.35
C ALA A 139 -4.58 -1.95 -3.64
N VAL A 140 -5.78 -1.78 -3.08
CA VAL A 140 -6.54 -2.87 -2.47
C VAL A 140 -6.87 -3.97 -3.49
N ARG A 141 -7.30 -3.61 -4.71
CA ARG A 141 -7.56 -4.56 -5.80
C ARG A 141 -6.30 -5.28 -6.27
N ARG A 142 -5.16 -4.59 -6.35
CA ARG A 142 -3.84 -5.21 -6.59
C ARG A 142 -3.52 -6.25 -5.51
N GLY A 143 -3.78 -5.93 -4.25
CA GLY A 143 -3.64 -6.87 -3.14
C GLY A 143 -4.56 -8.08 -3.27
N LEU A 144 -5.82 -7.88 -3.69
CA LEU A 144 -6.77 -8.98 -3.91
C LEU A 144 -6.30 -9.94 -5.00
N ALA A 145 -5.66 -9.43 -6.05
CA ALA A 145 -5.11 -10.21 -7.16
C ALA A 145 -3.71 -10.78 -6.89
N TRP A 146 -3.10 -10.51 -5.73
CA TRP A 146 -1.75 -10.94 -5.43
C TRP A 146 -1.68 -12.44 -5.14
N SER A 147 -0.73 -13.12 -5.79
CA SER A 147 -0.51 -14.57 -5.65
C SER A 147 0.89 -14.94 -5.16
N GLY A 148 1.75 -13.96 -4.88
CA GLY A 148 3.13 -14.18 -4.43
C GLY A 148 3.27 -14.16 -2.90
N ASP A 149 4.51 -14.18 -2.43
CA ASP A 149 4.80 -14.12 -1.00
C ASP A 149 4.45 -12.77 -0.38
N ILE A 150 4.11 -12.79 0.91
CA ILE A 150 3.87 -11.60 1.71
C ILE A 150 5.22 -11.03 2.15
N GLY A 151 5.71 -10.03 1.43
CA GLY A 151 7.02 -9.45 1.67
C GLY A 151 7.29 -8.17 0.88
N PRO A 152 8.57 -7.82 0.68
CA PRO A 152 8.98 -6.61 -0.04
C PRO A 152 8.32 -6.49 -1.44
N GLY A 153 8.31 -7.57 -2.23
CA GLY A 153 7.73 -7.57 -3.58
C GLY A 153 6.25 -7.15 -3.60
N LEU A 154 5.46 -7.62 -2.64
CA LEU A 154 4.07 -7.18 -2.46
C LEU A 154 3.99 -5.68 -2.17
N LEU A 155 4.77 -5.19 -1.21
CA LEU A 155 4.69 -3.79 -0.79
C LEU A 155 5.03 -2.82 -1.94
N ALA A 156 5.92 -3.22 -2.84
CA ALA A 156 6.28 -2.44 -4.02
C ALA A 156 5.18 -2.46 -5.07
N HIS A 157 4.64 -3.65 -5.33
CA HIS A 157 3.49 -3.80 -6.22
C HIS A 157 2.30 -2.94 -5.75
N LEU A 158 2.07 -2.88 -4.43
CA LEU A 158 1.02 -2.07 -3.83
C LEU A 158 1.31 -0.57 -3.88
N SER A 159 2.56 -0.14 -3.73
CA SER A 159 2.93 1.28 -3.89
C SER A 159 2.90 1.75 -5.35
N GLY A 160 2.79 0.82 -6.31
CA GLY A 160 2.90 1.12 -7.74
C GLY A 160 4.35 1.34 -8.18
N ARG A 161 5.30 0.85 -7.38
CA ARG A 161 6.75 1.03 -7.56
C ARG A 161 7.44 -0.30 -7.89
N SER A 162 8.70 -0.22 -8.31
CA SER A 162 9.52 -1.41 -8.49
C SER A 162 9.85 -2.05 -7.13
N ALA A 163 9.95 -3.39 -7.07
CA ALA A 163 10.38 -4.14 -5.88
C ALA A 163 11.73 -3.69 -5.32
N ARG A 164 12.55 -3.11 -6.20
CA ARG A 164 13.86 -2.56 -5.87
C ARG A 164 13.75 -1.22 -5.11
N SER A 165 12.70 -0.42 -5.30
CA SER A 165 12.60 0.93 -4.71
C SER A 165 11.57 1.01 -3.58
N LEU A 166 11.79 0.25 -2.51
CA LEU A 166 10.87 0.14 -1.37
C LEU A 166 11.14 1.10 -0.22
N HIS A 167 12.00 2.09 -0.43
CA HIS A 167 12.33 3.06 0.58
C HIS A 167 11.10 3.86 1.00
N ALA A 168 10.91 3.98 2.30
CA ALA A 168 9.79 4.70 2.87
C ALA A 168 9.82 6.20 2.49
N ASP A 169 10.98 6.80 2.26
CA ASP A 169 11.10 8.19 1.81
C ASP A 169 10.55 8.39 0.40
N ALA A 170 10.74 7.40 -0.49
CA ALA A 170 10.16 7.42 -1.82
C ALA A 170 8.62 7.41 -1.74
N VAL A 171 8.03 6.71 -0.77
CA VAL A 171 6.57 6.71 -0.58
C VAL A 171 6.07 8.00 0.09
N ALA A 172 6.82 8.54 1.05
CA ALA A 172 6.43 9.76 1.78
C ALA A 172 6.54 11.02 0.93
N ASP A 173 7.66 11.18 0.20
CA ASP A 173 7.91 12.28 -0.74
C ASP A 173 8.55 11.74 -2.03
N PRO A 174 7.73 11.26 -2.98
CA PRO A 174 8.19 10.76 -4.27
C PRO A 174 9.06 11.74 -5.04
N ILE A 175 8.72 13.03 -4.99
CA ILE A 175 9.37 14.07 -5.79
C ILE A 175 10.71 14.45 -5.17
N GLY A 176 10.74 14.68 -3.85
CA GLY A 176 11.97 14.93 -3.11
C GLY A 176 12.94 13.77 -3.25
N TRP A 177 12.48 12.54 -3.02
CA TRP A 177 13.29 11.34 -3.23
C TRP A 177 13.86 11.25 -4.66
N ALA A 178 13.03 11.49 -5.69
CA ALA A 178 13.48 11.41 -7.07
C ALA A 178 14.51 12.50 -7.42
N ARG A 179 14.37 13.69 -6.84
CA ARG A 179 15.36 14.77 -6.96
C ARG A 179 16.68 14.38 -6.32
N ASP A 180 16.64 13.81 -5.12
CA ASP A 180 17.83 13.38 -4.39
C ASP A 180 18.56 12.27 -5.13
N VAL A 181 17.83 11.27 -5.64
CA VAL A 181 18.38 10.16 -6.43
C VAL A 181 19.11 10.64 -7.68
N LEU A 182 18.58 11.67 -8.36
CA LEU A 182 19.17 12.26 -9.57
C LEU A 182 20.10 13.46 -9.28
N GLY A 183 20.38 13.79 -8.02
CA GLY A 183 21.25 14.91 -7.65
C GLY A 183 20.72 16.29 -8.10
N ILE A 184 19.41 16.47 -8.18
CA ILE A 184 18.77 17.72 -8.62
C ILE A 184 18.39 18.56 -7.40
N SER A 185 19.34 19.35 -6.89
CA SER A 185 19.22 20.11 -5.61
C SER A 185 18.27 21.33 -5.62
N SER A 186 17.53 21.60 -6.71
CA SER A 186 16.66 22.79 -6.79
C SER A 186 15.25 22.49 -6.26
N LEU A 187 14.96 22.96 -5.05
CA LEU A 187 13.64 22.87 -4.41
C LEU A 187 12.58 23.79 -5.04
N VAL A 188 13.00 24.85 -5.76
CA VAL A 188 12.14 26.00 -6.10
C VAL A 188 11.44 25.86 -7.45
N GLU A 189 12.08 25.22 -8.45
CA GLU A 189 11.50 25.06 -9.79
C GLU A 189 11.40 23.60 -10.22
N ARG A 190 10.38 23.31 -11.03
CA ARG A 190 10.22 22.01 -11.70
C ARG A 190 11.39 21.85 -12.67
N PRO A 191 12.20 20.79 -12.55
CA PRO A 191 13.34 20.63 -13.43
C PRO A 191 12.88 20.41 -14.87
N GLU A 192 13.51 21.08 -15.81
CA GLU A 192 13.24 20.90 -17.23
C GLU A 192 13.50 19.45 -17.66
N LYS A 193 12.68 18.94 -18.60
CA LYS A 193 12.83 17.60 -19.18
C LYS A 193 14.26 17.33 -19.67
N ALA A 194 14.91 18.33 -20.28
CA ALA A 194 16.29 18.21 -20.76
C ALA A 194 17.27 17.98 -19.61
N ARG A 195 17.11 18.69 -18.50
CA ARG A 195 17.95 18.53 -17.30
C ARG A 195 17.77 17.16 -16.65
N ILE A 196 16.52 16.68 -16.52
CA ILE A 196 16.21 15.34 -15.99
C ILE A 196 16.91 14.26 -16.84
N GLN A 197 16.77 14.35 -18.16
CA GLN A 197 17.34 13.37 -19.09
C GLN A 197 18.88 13.41 -19.14
N ARG A 198 19.49 14.58 -18.95
CA ARG A 198 20.95 14.70 -18.84
C ARG A 198 21.45 14.00 -17.57
N GLN A 199 20.90 14.37 -16.41
CA GLN A 199 21.31 13.80 -15.13
C GLN A 199 21.07 12.29 -15.05
N PHE A 200 19.95 11.81 -15.57
CA PHE A 200 19.69 10.38 -15.66
C PHE A 200 20.75 9.66 -16.49
N ARG A 201 21.17 10.20 -17.64
CA ARG A 201 22.20 9.57 -18.47
C ARG A 201 23.57 9.56 -17.79
N GLU A 202 23.95 10.66 -17.16
CA GLU A 202 25.21 10.78 -16.40
C GLU A 202 25.24 9.75 -15.27
N ALA A 203 24.22 9.72 -14.42
CA ALA A 203 24.14 8.76 -13.31
C ALA A 203 24.02 7.30 -13.76
N LEU A 204 23.39 7.03 -14.92
CA LEU A 204 23.28 5.68 -15.48
C LEU A 204 24.64 5.17 -15.97
N ILE A 205 25.45 6.03 -16.57
CA ILE A 205 26.81 5.70 -17.01
C ILE A 205 27.67 5.34 -15.80
N ASP A 206 27.60 6.13 -14.72
CA ASP A 206 28.37 5.91 -13.49
C ASP A 206 27.97 4.62 -12.76
N ALA A 207 26.68 4.27 -12.80
CA ALA A 207 26.17 3.05 -12.16
C ALA A 207 26.47 1.77 -12.96
N HIS A 208 26.93 1.87 -14.21
CA HIS A 208 27.07 0.71 -15.09
C HIS A 208 28.33 -0.13 -14.72
N PRO A 209 28.21 -1.47 -14.58
CA PRO A 209 29.34 -2.39 -14.32
C PRO A 209 30.53 -2.17 -15.26
N ASP A 210 30.27 -2.14 -16.57
CA ASP A 210 31.28 -1.93 -17.62
C ASP A 210 32.05 -0.59 -17.55
N ARG A 211 31.63 0.34 -16.68
CA ARG A 211 32.26 1.65 -16.47
C ARG A 211 32.86 1.81 -15.07
N GLY A 212 32.98 0.71 -14.31
CA GLY A 212 33.56 0.71 -12.97
C GLY A 212 32.56 0.88 -11.83
N GLY A 213 31.25 0.74 -12.12
CA GLY A 213 30.22 0.64 -11.08
C GLY A 213 30.36 -0.65 -10.27
N ASN A 214 29.87 -0.64 -9.02
CA ASN A 214 29.86 -1.84 -8.19
C ASN A 214 28.86 -2.88 -8.74
N ASP A 215 29.35 -4.00 -9.28
CA ASP A 215 28.55 -5.09 -9.84
C ASP A 215 27.43 -5.57 -8.92
N GLY A 216 27.66 -5.57 -7.60
CA GLY A 216 26.69 -6.01 -6.61
C GLY A 216 25.46 -5.11 -6.49
N ASP A 217 25.63 -3.80 -6.72
CA ASP A 217 24.59 -2.78 -6.47
C ASP A 217 24.09 -2.09 -7.75
N ALA A 218 24.78 -2.28 -8.87
CA ALA A 218 24.47 -1.63 -10.15
C ALA A 218 23.00 -1.84 -10.56
N ALA A 219 22.49 -3.07 -10.47
CA ALA A 219 21.12 -3.40 -10.85
C ALA A 219 20.05 -2.72 -9.99
N GLN A 220 20.36 -2.49 -8.72
CA GLN A 220 19.52 -1.77 -7.77
C GLN A 220 19.55 -0.27 -8.09
N ARG A 221 20.76 0.29 -8.25
CA ARG A 221 20.95 1.71 -8.56
C ARG A 221 20.29 2.12 -9.88
N ILE A 222 20.41 1.30 -10.92
CA ILE A 222 19.78 1.55 -12.22
C ILE A 222 18.25 1.58 -12.12
N ALA A 223 17.66 0.72 -11.27
CA ALA A 223 16.22 0.70 -11.05
C ALA A 223 15.73 1.97 -10.35
N GLU A 224 16.44 2.43 -9.32
CA GLU A 224 16.15 3.69 -8.62
C GLU A 224 16.22 4.89 -9.57
N LEU A 225 17.28 4.98 -10.38
CA LEU A 225 17.46 6.05 -11.37
C LEU A 225 16.32 6.08 -12.40
N SER A 226 15.91 4.91 -12.88
CA SER A 226 14.82 4.77 -13.86
C SER A 226 13.49 5.23 -13.29
N GLU A 227 13.22 4.88 -12.03
CA GLU A 227 12.00 5.27 -11.32
C GLU A 227 11.98 6.76 -10.97
N ALA A 228 13.11 7.30 -10.46
CA ALA A 228 13.25 8.73 -10.19
C ALA A 228 13.00 9.56 -11.46
N ARG A 229 13.56 9.12 -12.61
CA ARG A 229 13.27 9.72 -13.91
C ARG A 229 11.78 9.67 -14.24
N GLN A 230 11.11 8.54 -14.07
CA GLN A 230 9.68 8.39 -14.39
C GLN A 230 8.83 9.35 -13.54
N ILE A 231 9.10 9.44 -12.24
CA ILE A 231 8.40 10.33 -11.31
C ILE A 231 8.52 11.79 -11.77
N LEU A 232 9.76 12.28 -11.97
CA LEU A 232 9.98 13.68 -12.36
C LEU A 232 9.44 14.05 -13.74
N LEU A 233 9.21 13.08 -14.62
CA LEU A 233 8.59 13.30 -15.94
C LEU A 233 7.06 13.28 -15.90
N SER A 234 6.45 12.71 -14.85
CA SER A 234 5.00 12.58 -14.69
C SER A 234 4.33 13.74 -13.94
N VAL A 235 5.10 14.44 -13.11
CA VAL A 235 4.75 15.76 -12.52
C VAL A 235 4.88 16.78 -13.60
#